data_AF-A0A1G9LDN7-F1
#
_entry.id   AF-A0A1G9LDN7-F1
#
_cell.length_a   1.000
_cell.length_b   1.000
_cell.length_c   1.000
_cell.angle_alpha   90.00
_cell.angle_beta   90.00
_cell.angle_gamma   90.00
#
_symmetry.space_group_name_H-M   'P 1'
#
loop_
_entity.id
_entity.type
_entity.pdbx_description
1 polymer ?
#
loop_
_entity_poly.entity_id
_entity_poly.type
_entity_poly.pdbx_seq_one_letter_code
_entity_poly.pdbx_strand_id
1 'polypeptide(L)' 'MKLQDVVVTSNVLIGKDESDGGFKLAVKLDVSLPGIERAQAEDLARKAHEFCPYSKATRGNIEVELNVL' A
#
# COMPACT_ATOMS: atom_id res chain seq x y z
N MET A 1 -0.77 -18.53 13.21
CA MET A 1 0.46 -17.81 12.82
C MET A 1 0.46 -16.46 13.53
N LYS A 2 1.54 -16.13 14.24
CA LYS A 2 1.68 -14.83 14.92
C LYS A 2 2.67 -13.99 14.12
N LEU A 3 2.24 -12.82 13.67
CA LEU A 3 3.13 -11.85 13.03
C LEU A 3 3.91 -11.11 14.12
N GLN A 4 5.21 -10.89 13.90
CA GLN A 4 6.08 -10.14 14.81
C GLN A 4 6.82 -9.07 14.01
N ASP A 5 7.06 -7.91 14.63
CA ASP A 5 7.82 -6.79 14.06
C ASP A 5 7.34 -6.34 12.67
N VAL A 6 6.01 -6.38 12.47
CA VAL A 6 5.39 -5.90 11.23
C VAL A 6 5.54 -4.39 11.14
N VAL A 7 6.15 -3.93 10.05
CA VAL A 7 6.29 -2.50 9.76
C VAL A 7 5.68 -2.22 8.39
N VAL A 8 4.81 -1.20 8.35
CA VAL A 8 4.24 -0.69 7.10
C VAL A 8 4.58 0.78 7.00
N THR A 9 5.43 1.12 6.03
CA THR A 9 5.82 2.50 5.74
C THR A 9 4.96 3.01 4.60
N SER A 10 4.30 4.15 4.81
CA SER A 10 3.49 4.80 3.78
C SER A 10 4.24 6.00 3.21
N ASN A 11 4.72 5.86 1.98
CA ASN A 11 5.32 6.97 1.24
C ASN A 11 4.22 7.65 0.44
N VAL A 12 3.80 8.84 0.87
CA VAL A 12 2.73 9.61 0.21
C VAL A 12 3.37 10.65 -0.72
N LEU A 13 3.02 10.58 -1.99
CA LEU A 13 3.49 11.48 -3.04
C LEU A 13 2.37 12.43 -3.45
N ILE A 14 2.74 13.64 -3.85
CA ILE A 14 1.85 14.64 -4.42
C ILE A 14 2.41 15.12 -5.76
N GLY A 15 1.55 15.21 -6.77
CA GLY A 15 1.87 15.70 -8.10
C GLY A 15 0.72 16.52 -8.69
N LYS A 16 0.93 17.11 -9.86
CA LYS A 16 -0.15 17.80 -10.59
C LYS A 16 -1.15 16.78 -11.14
N ASP A 17 -2.43 17.13 -11.08
CA ASP A 17 -3.48 16.39 -11.78
C ASP A 17 -3.77 17.07 -13.12
N GLU A 18 -3.50 16.38 -14.23
CA GLU A 18 -3.73 16.92 -15.57
C GLU A 18 -5.21 16.93 -15.95
N SER A 19 -6.07 16.21 -15.22
CA SER A 19 -7.50 16.10 -15.55
C SER A 19 -8.32 17.31 -15.11
N ASP A 20 -7.95 17.96 -14.00
CA ASP A 20 -8.66 19.11 -13.44
C ASP A 20 -7.74 20.32 -13.13
N GLY A 21 -6.44 20.19 -13.41
CA GLY A 21 -5.43 21.23 -13.15
C GLY A 21 -5.05 21.37 -11.66
N GLY A 22 -5.54 20.48 -10.81
CA GLY A 22 -5.29 20.43 -9.37
C GLY A 22 -4.08 19.59 -9.00
N PHE A 23 -4.19 18.87 -7.87
CA PHE A 23 -3.16 17.97 -7.36
C PHE A 23 -3.72 16.57 -7.16
N LYS A 24 -2.90 15.57 -7.47
CA LYS A 24 -3.20 14.16 -7.27
C LYS A 24 -2.20 13.55 -6.29
N LEU A 25 -2.68 12.60 -5.50
CA LEU A 25 -1.82 11.80 -4.64
C LEU A 25 -1.46 10.47 -5.31
N ALA A 26 -0.33 9.90 -4.90
CA ALA A 26 0.00 8.50 -5.11
C ALA A 26 0.65 7.96 -3.83
N VAL A 27 0.58 6.65 -3.61
CA VAL A 27 1.14 6.04 -2.39
C VAL A 27 1.96 4.82 -2.73
N LYS A 28 3.14 4.70 -2.14
CA LYS A 28 3.89 3.44 -2.08
C LYS A 28 3.91 2.91 -0.65
N LEU A 29 3.38 1.71 -0.46
CA LEU A 29 3.36 1.00 0.82
C LEU A 29 4.51 0.00 0.84
N ASP A 30 5.55 0.29 1.62
CA ASP A 30 6.63 -0.66 1.89
C ASP A 30 6.24 -1.52 3.11
N VAL A 31 6.16 -2.83 2.90
CA VAL A 31 5.65 -3.79 3.88
C VAL A 31 6.78 -4.74 4.29
N SER A 32 7.18 -4.68 5.55
CA SER A 32 8.15 -5.60 6.16
C SER A 32 7.42 -6.60 7.05
N LEU A 33 7.60 -7.89 6.75
CA LEU A 33 7.02 -9.01 7.49
C LEU A 33 8.12 -10.04 7.82
N PRO A 34 9.01 -9.75 8.80
CA PRO A 34 10.13 -10.63 9.12
C PRO A 34 9.69 -12.04 9.50
N GLY A 35 10.44 -13.04 9.04
CA GLY A 35 10.16 -14.45 9.34
C GLY A 35 9.01 -15.07 8.54
N ILE A 36 8.42 -14.34 7.60
CA ILE A 36 7.41 -14.84 6.66
C ILE A 36 8.05 -14.99 5.28
N GLU A 37 7.75 -16.08 4.60
CA GLU A 37 8.19 -16.31 3.22
C GLU A 37 7.60 -15.23 2.30
N ARG A 38 8.39 -14.76 1.33
CA ARG A 38 8.06 -13.57 0.53
C ARG A 38 6.72 -13.71 -0.20
N ALA A 39 6.46 -14.84 -0.87
CA ALA A 39 5.20 -15.04 -1.59
C ALA A 39 4.00 -15.05 -0.64
N GLN A 40 4.15 -15.64 0.55
CA GLN A 40 3.13 -15.58 1.60
C GLN A 40 2.93 -14.14 2.12
N ALA A 41 4.00 -13.37 2.31
CA ALA A 41 3.93 -11.97 2.72
C ALA A 41 3.23 -11.09 1.66
N GLU A 42 3.53 -11.32 0.39
CA GLU A 42 2.85 -10.66 -0.74
C GLU A 42 1.36 -11.00 -0.80
N ASP A 43 0.98 -12.26 -0.58
CA ASP A 43 -0.43 -12.67 -0.53
C ASP A 43 -1.17 -12.02 0.65
N LEU A 44 -0.54 -11.96 1.83
CA LEU A 44 -1.10 -11.28 2.99
C LEU A 44 -1.25 -9.78 2.76
N ALA A 45 -0.24 -9.12 2.17
CA ALA A 45 -0.29 -7.70 1.87
C ALA A 45 -1.40 -7.37 0.86
N ARG A 46 -1.56 -8.17 -0.21
CA ARG A 46 -2.67 -8.02 -1.16
C ARG A 46 -4.03 -8.19 -0.49
N LYS A 47 -4.21 -9.23 0.31
CA LYS A 47 -5.45 -9.44 1.07
C LYS A 47 -5.74 -8.27 2.00
N ALA A 48 -4.72 -7.72 2.65
CA ALA A 48 -4.83 -6.53 3.50
C ALA A 48 -5.29 -5.29 2.73
N HIS A 49 -4.72 -5.07 1.55
CA HIS A 49 -5.12 -3.99 0.67
C HIS A 49 -6.60 -4.11 0.21
N GLU A 50 -7.14 -5.32 0.12
CA GLU A 50 -8.55 -5.52 -0.21
C GLU A 50 -9.52 -5.14 0.92
N PHE A 51 -9.13 -5.33 2.18
CA PHE A 51 -10.02 -5.05 3.30
C PHE A 51 -9.80 -3.68 3.96
N CYS A 52 -8.60 -3.12 3.86
CA CYS A 52 -8.21 -1.88 4.53
C CYS A 52 -9.16 -0.72 4.16
N PRO A 53 -9.79 -0.04 5.14
CA PRO A 53 -10.71 1.06 4.87
C PRO A 53 -10.10 2.18 4.02
N TYR A 54 -8.84 2.53 4.25
CA TYR A 54 -8.14 3.53 3.45
C TYR A 54 -7.97 3.07 2.01
N SER A 55 -7.51 1.84 1.80
CA SER A 55 -7.34 1.27 0.45
C SER A 55 -8.66 1.17 -0.31
N LYS A 56 -9.78 0.89 0.38
CA LYS A 56 -11.12 0.95 -0.21
C LYS A 56 -11.51 2.36 -0.62
N ALA A 57 -11.26 3.35 0.25
CA ALA A 57 -11.60 4.75 -0.01
C ALA A 57 -10.78 5.35 -1.17
N THR A 58 -9.54 4.90 -1.38
CA THR A 58 -8.64 5.43 -2.40
C THR A 58 -8.68 4.69 -3.73
N ARG A 59 -9.35 3.52 -3.79
CA ARG A 59 -9.39 2.65 -4.96
C ARG A 59 -9.96 3.35 -6.18
N GLY A 60 -9.21 3.29 -7.29
CA GLY A 60 -9.59 3.91 -8.56
C GLY A 60 -9.36 5.43 -8.61
N ASN A 61 -9.13 6.08 -7.46
CA ASN A 61 -8.88 7.52 -7.39
C ASN A 61 -7.38 7.84 -7.49
N ILE A 62 -6.55 7.08 -6.76
CA ILE A 62 -5.09 7.25 -6.73
C ILE A 62 -4.37 5.93 -6.98
N GLU A 63 -3.14 6.02 -7.48
CA GLU A 63 -2.27 4.86 -7.61
C GLU A 63 -1.71 4.46 -6.25
N VAL A 64 -1.76 3.15 -5.96
CA VAL A 64 -1.17 2.57 -4.74
C VAL A 64 -0.30 1.39 -5.13
N GLU A 65 1.00 1.50 -4.88
CA GLU A 65 1.97 0.42 -5.06
C GLU A 65 2.17 -0.33 -3.74
N LEU A 66 2.12 -1.66 -3.78
CA LEU A 66 2.53 -2.53 -2.66
C LEU A 66 3.93 -3.06 -2.94
N ASN A 67 4.86 -2.80 -2.03
CA ASN A 67 6.22 -3.29 -2.10
C ASN A 67 6.56 -4.09 -0.84
N VAL A 68 6.66 -5.42 -0.97
CA VAL A 68 7.10 -6.27 0.14
C VAL A 68 8.62 -6.33 0.18
N LEU A 69 9.19 -5.99 1.33
CA LEU A 69 10.64 -5.96 1.59
C LEU A 69 11.20 -7.35 1.93
#